data_AF-A0AAP0LYI2-F1
#
_entry.id   AF-A0AAP0LYI2-F1
#
_cell.length_a   1.000
_cell.length_b   1.000
_cell.length_c   1.000
_cell.angle_alpha   90.00
_cell.angle_beta   90.00
_cell.angle_gamma   90.00
#
_symmetry.space_group_name_H-M   'P 1'
#
loop_
_entity.id
_entity.type
_entity.pdbx_description
1 polymer ?
#
loop_
_entity_poly.entity_id
_entity_poly.type
_entity_poly.pdbx_seq_one_letter_code
_entity_poly.pdbx_strand_id
1 'polypeptide(L)'
;MLDFFDITGIVHFGIAGNVNNSMSIGDVTIPKQFAHTGIWDWLNPNAKLNANNNIGQLDIESYNVPKGHGSNLLWHIVYNSEPFFSETGEPNSAQPLLWAPISEHWLKLAANLEDLSLEQSVNSTLFLERKPKLVVGLKGSTANIFVDNAAYRDFLFQTFKVSSVDMESSAVVMTSLSNGYPVIVIRGLSDLAGGQLGQNGIDIFGSLAATNAAKAVITFLQHL
;
A
#
# COMPACT_ATOMS: atom_id res chain seq x y z
N MET A 1 -9.56 5.99 -18.65
CA MET A 1 -8.45 5.39 -19.45
C MET A 1 -8.96 4.18 -20.19
N LEU A 2 -9.48 3.18 -19.48
CA LEU A 2 -9.97 1.91 -20.04
C LEU A 2 -11.06 2.10 -21.12
N ASP A 3 -11.97 3.06 -20.95
CA ASP A 3 -13.09 3.26 -21.90
C ASP A 3 -12.71 4.01 -23.18
N PHE A 4 -11.54 4.67 -23.22
CA PHE A 4 -11.23 5.67 -24.25
C PHE A 4 -9.96 5.38 -25.04
N PHE A 5 -9.02 4.65 -24.46
CA PHE A 5 -7.72 4.36 -25.09
C PHE A 5 -7.58 2.86 -25.32
N ASP A 6 -7.01 2.51 -26.47
CA ASP A 6 -6.56 1.13 -26.73
C ASP A 6 -5.28 0.90 -25.93
N ILE A 7 -5.39 0.16 -24.83
CA ILE A 7 -4.29 -0.14 -23.91
C ILE A 7 -4.15 -1.64 -23.71
N THR A 8 -2.93 -2.07 -23.40
CA THR A 8 -2.64 -3.48 -23.08
C THR A 8 -2.53 -3.76 -21.58
N GLY A 9 -2.50 -2.71 -20.76
CA GLY A 9 -2.49 -2.80 -19.30
C GLY A 9 -2.13 -1.46 -18.64
N ILE A 10 -2.02 -1.47 -17.31
CA ILE A 10 -1.88 -0.28 -16.47
C ILE A 10 -0.60 -0.36 -15.62
N VAL A 11 0.33 0.58 -15.83
CA VAL A 11 1.46 0.80 -14.93
C VAL A 11 1.12 1.97 -14.00
N HIS A 12 0.86 1.68 -12.73
CA HIS A 12 0.62 2.70 -11.72
C HIS A 12 1.88 2.93 -10.89
N PHE A 13 2.29 4.19 -10.71
CA PHE A 13 3.52 4.49 -9.99
C PHE A 13 3.45 5.81 -9.24
N GLY A 14 4.36 5.96 -8.27
CA GLY A 14 4.50 7.17 -7.47
C GLY A 14 5.31 6.91 -6.21
N ILE A 15 5.07 7.71 -5.18
CA ILE A 15 5.71 7.55 -3.87
C ILE A 15 4.80 6.85 -2.87
N ALA A 16 5.39 6.31 -1.79
CA ALA A 16 4.67 5.68 -0.69
C ALA A 16 5.44 5.81 0.63
N GLY A 17 4.74 5.69 1.76
CA GLY A 17 5.36 5.60 3.08
C GLY A 17 5.89 4.19 3.37
N ASN A 18 7.03 4.09 4.05
CA ASN A 18 7.65 2.83 4.41
C ASN A 18 7.16 2.30 5.77
N VAL A 19 6.49 1.14 5.75
CA VAL A 19 6.03 0.47 6.98
C VAL A 19 6.86 -0.77 7.33
N ASN A 20 7.83 -1.18 6.50
CA ASN A 20 8.67 -2.35 6.74
C ASN A 20 10.13 -1.95 7.03
N ASN A 21 10.63 -2.37 8.20
CA ASN A 21 11.99 -2.06 8.65
C ASN A 21 13.10 -2.73 7.81
N SER A 22 12.78 -3.70 6.93
CA SER A 22 13.75 -4.25 5.97
C SER A 22 13.96 -3.38 4.72
N MET A 23 13.19 -2.28 4.59
CA MET A 23 13.27 -1.28 3.54
C MET A 23 13.65 0.09 4.12
N SER A 24 14.06 1.03 3.28
CA SER A 24 14.40 2.39 3.69
C SER A 24 13.96 3.42 2.64
N ILE A 25 14.00 4.70 3.04
CA ILE A 25 13.78 5.82 2.14
C ILE A 25 14.66 5.69 0.90
N GLY A 26 14.09 5.98 -0.27
CA GLY A 26 14.72 5.85 -1.58
C GLY A 26 14.60 4.46 -2.21
N ASP A 27 14.35 3.40 -1.43
CA ASP A 27 14.08 2.06 -1.98
C ASP A 27 12.82 2.08 -2.85
N VAL A 28 12.74 1.17 -3.82
CA VAL A 28 11.55 0.95 -4.64
C VAL A 28 10.94 -0.40 -4.29
N THR A 29 9.62 -0.46 -4.15
CA THR A 29 8.87 -1.71 -3.98
C THR A 29 7.93 -1.91 -5.16
N ILE A 30 7.83 -3.17 -5.60
CA ILE A 30 6.82 -3.66 -6.54
C ILE A 30 6.00 -4.72 -5.82
N PRO A 31 4.91 -4.34 -5.14
CA PRO A 31 4.14 -5.30 -4.36
C PRO A 31 3.44 -6.33 -5.25
N LYS A 32 3.30 -7.58 -4.78
CA LYS A 32 2.55 -8.63 -5.50
C LYS A 32 1.04 -8.54 -5.32
N GLN A 33 0.58 -7.82 -4.30
CA GLN A 33 -0.83 -7.65 -3.99
C GLN A 33 -1.03 -6.45 -3.07
N PHE A 34 -2.23 -5.89 -3.10
CA PHE A 34 -2.62 -4.74 -2.30
C PHE A 34 -3.86 -5.06 -1.45
N ALA A 35 -3.92 -4.47 -0.26
CA ALA A 35 -5.13 -4.42 0.55
C ALA A 35 -5.60 -2.98 0.75
N HIS A 36 -6.91 -2.76 0.68
CA HIS A 36 -7.52 -1.47 0.98
C HIS A 36 -7.70 -1.34 2.50
N THR A 37 -6.63 -0.94 3.20
CA THR A 37 -6.59 -0.75 4.66
C THR A 37 -7.25 0.56 5.13
N GLY A 38 -8.12 1.14 4.30
CA GLY A 38 -8.98 2.28 4.65
C GLY A 38 -10.42 1.88 4.94
N ILE A 39 -10.79 0.62 4.67
CA ILE A 39 -12.16 0.13 4.85
C ILE A 39 -12.32 -0.46 6.25
N TRP A 40 -13.00 0.32 7.09
CA TRP A 40 -13.27 -0.02 8.48
C TRP A 40 -14.78 -0.08 8.72
N ASP A 41 -15.23 -1.16 9.36
CA ASP A 41 -16.56 -1.23 9.92
C ASP A 41 -16.51 -0.77 11.37
N TRP A 42 -17.28 0.27 11.68
CA TRP A 42 -17.48 0.72 13.06
C TRP A 42 -18.65 -0.02 13.67
N LEU A 43 -18.34 -0.90 14.63
CA LEU A 43 -19.32 -1.85 15.13
C LEU A 43 -20.08 -1.33 16.35
N ASN A 44 -21.37 -1.64 16.38
CA ASN A 44 -22.21 -1.43 17.56
C ASN A 44 -21.69 -2.32 18.72
N PRO A 45 -21.78 -1.87 19.98
CA PRO A 45 -21.40 -2.69 21.13
C PRO A 45 -21.95 -4.11 21.20
N ASN A 46 -23.14 -4.33 20.65
CA ASN A 46 -23.81 -5.63 20.65
C ASN A 46 -23.62 -6.42 19.34
N ALA A 47 -22.86 -5.89 18.38
CA ALA A 47 -22.56 -6.58 17.14
C ALA A 47 -21.66 -7.78 17.42
N LYS A 48 -22.00 -8.94 16.85
CA LYS A 48 -21.13 -10.10 16.88
C LYS A 48 -20.05 -9.92 15.83
N LEU A 49 -18.79 -10.02 16.23
CA LEU A 49 -17.69 -10.23 15.30
C LEU A 49 -17.97 -11.50 14.50
N ASN A 50 -18.01 -11.37 13.17
CA ASN A 50 -18.06 -12.52 12.29
C ASN A 50 -16.60 -13.04 12.09
N ALA A 51 -16.43 -14.30 11.70
CA ALA A 51 -15.10 -14.86 11.46
C ALA A 51 -14.36 -14.15 10.30
N ASN A 52 -15.09 -13.45 9.42
CA ASN A 52 -14.56 -12.76 8.25
C ASN A 52 -13.98 -11.37 8.58
N ASN A 53 -14.32 -10.75 9.72
CA ASN A 53 -13.85 -9.43 10.13
C ASN A 53 -12.73 -9.50 11.20
N ASN A 54 -12.10 -10.66 11.39
CA ASN A 54 -11.05 -10.85 12.40
C ASN A 54 -9.62 -10.63 11.85
N ILE A 55 -9.46 -9.81 10.81
CA ILE A 55 -8.16 -9.59 10.16
C ILE A 55 -7.33 -8.55 10.91
N GLY A 56 -7.99 -7.55 11.51
CA GLY A 56 -7.39 -6.58 12.43
C GLY A 56 -8.47 -5.71 13.07
N GLN A 57 -8.23 -5.29 14.31
CA GLN A 57 -9.16 -4.45 15.07
C GLN A 57 -8.43 -3.33 15.81
N LEU A 58 -9.13 -2.24 16.07
CA LEU A 58 -8.72 -1.20 17.03
C LEU A 58 -9.81 -1.03 18.09
N ASP A 59 -9.45 -1.29 19.34
CA ASP A 59 -10.37 -1.26 20.50
C ASP A 59 -10.46 0.13 21.10
N ILE A 60 -11.23 1.00 20.47
CA ILE A 60 -11.48 2.38 20.91
C ILE A 60 -12.08 2.41 22.33
N GLU A 61 -12.87 1.40 22.73
CA GLU A 61 -13.47 1.31 24.07
C GLU A 61 -12.48 1.42 25.23
N SER A 62 -11.24 0.98 25.01
CA SER A 62 -10.19 0.96 26.02
C SER A 62 -9.60 2.35 26.29
N TYR A 63 -9.89 3.33 25.41
CA TYR A 63 -9.33 4.68 25.47
C TYR A 63 -10.35 5.65 26.07
N ASN A 64 -10.15 6.00 27.34
CA ASN A 64 -10.98 6.95 28.08
C ASN A 64 -10.13 8.11 28.64
N VAL A 65 -10.58 9.36 28.43
CA VAL A 65 -9.98 10.56 29.02
C VAL A 65 -11.08 11.48 29.58
N PRO A 66 -11.13 11.74 30.91
CA PRO A 66 -10.33 11.10 31.97
C PRO A 66 -10.61 9.59 32.04
N LYS A 67 -9.64 8.81 32.56
CA LYS A 67 -9.83 7.36 32.73
C LYS A 67 -11.01 7.10 33.68
N GLY A 68 -12.11 6.61 33.12
CA GLY A 68 -13.30 6.18 33.84
C GLY A 68 -13.34 4.66 34.02
N HIS A 69 -14.39 4.18 34.70
CA HIS A 69 -14.68 2.75 34.77
C HIS A 69 -15.51 2.33 33.56
N GLY A 70 -15.09 1.25 32.89
CA GLY A 70 -15.82 0.62 31.78
C GLY A 70 -15.41 1.10 30.39
N SER A 71 -16.06 0.49 29.39
CA SER A 71 -15.89 0.80 27.97
C SER A 71 -16.62 2.09 27.59
N ASN A 72 -16.04 2.87 26.67
CA ASN A 72 -16.79 3.97 26.05
C ASN A 72 -17.77 3.46 24.99
N LEU A 73 -18.66 4.35 24.54
CA LEU A 73 -19.69 4.05 23.53
C LEU A 73 -19.14 3.91 22.09
N LEU A 74 -17.86 4.25 21.86
CA LEU A 74 -17.21 4.15 20.56
C LEU A 74 -16.71 2.73 20.25
N TRP A 75 -16.53 1.87 21.25
CA TRP A 75 -16.26 0.44 21.04
C TRP A 75 -15.13 0.11 20.06
N HIS A 76 -15.32 -0.72 19.03
CA HIS A 76 -14.24 -1.18 18.15
C HIS A 76 -14.53 -0.90 16.68
N ILE A 77 -13.44 -0.71 15.94
CA ILE A 77 -13.45 -0.73 14.48
C ILE A 77 -12.68 -1.97 14.00
N VAL A 78 -13.20 -2.61 12.96
CA VAL A 78 -12.59 -3.81 12.37
C VAL A 78 -12.40 -3.65 10.88
N TYR A 79 -11.38 -4.31 10.34
CA TYR A 79 -11.20 -4.40 8.90
C TYR A 79 -12.22 -5.32 8.26
N ASN A 80 -12.60 -4.96 7.04
CA ASN A 80 -13.45 -5.78 6.19
C ASN A 80 -12.85 -5.93 4.79
N SER A 81 -13.19 -7.02 4.12
CA SER A 81 -12.98 -7.18 2.68
C SER A 81 -13.93 -6.28 1.89
N GLU A 82 -13.54 -5.90 0.68
CA GLU A 82 -14.41 -5.15 -0.23
C GLU A 82 -15.09 -6.06 -1.27
N PRO A 83 -16.30 -5.70 -1.76
CA PRO A 83 -16.94 -6.40 -2.87
C PRO A 83 -16.16 -6.20 -4.17
N PHE A 84 -15.71 -7.29 -4.78
CA PHE A 84 -15.03 -7.31 -6.07
C PHE A 84 -15.91 -7.97 -7.13
N PHE A 85 -15.91 -7.40 -8.33
CA PHE A 85 -16.61 -7.94 -9.49
C PHE A 85 -15.58 -8.23 -10.58
N SER A 86 -15.53 -9.47 -11.04
CA SER A 86 -14.62 -9.87 -12.13
C SER A 86 -15.36 -9.87 -13.46
N GLU A 87 -14.71 -9.39 -14.52
CA GLU A 87 -15.19 -9.52 -15.90
C GLU A 87 -15.44 -10.99 -16.30
N THR A 88 -14.66 -11.91 -15.74
CA THR A 88 -14.80 -13.36 -16.01
C THR A 88 -15.76 -14.06 -15.04
N GLY A 89 -16.32 -13.32 -14.08
CA GLY A 89 -17.27 -13.84 -13.08
C GLY A 89 -18.72 -13.72 -13.52
N GLU A 90 -19.63 -14.21 -12.67
CA GLU A 90 -21.07 -14.05 -12.87
C GLU A 90 -21.48 -12.57 -12.76
N PRO A 91 -22.22 -12.02 -13.74
CA PRO A 91 -22.69 -10.64 -13.69
C PRO A 91 -23.48 -10.33 -12.41
N ASN A 92 -23.20 -9.18 -11.79
CA ASN A 92 -23.81 -8.74 -10.53
C ASN A 92 -23.55 -9.63 -9.30
N SER A 93 -22.61 -10.58 -9.39
CA SER A 93 -22.18 -11.38 -8.25
C SER A 93 -20.85 -10.89 -7.70
N ALA A 94 -20.88 -10.26 -6.53
CA ALA A 94 -19.67 -9.82 -5.84
C ALA A 94 -18.95 -10.99 -5.16
N GLN A 95 -17.63 -10.91 -5.12
CA GLN A 95 -16.76 -11.77 -4.33
C GLN A 95 -16.03 -10.93 -3.28
N PRO A 96 -15.86 -11.40 -2.03
CA PRO A 96 -15.08 -10.68 -1.04
C PRO A 96 -13.60 -10.68 -1.43
N LEU A 97 -12.99 -9.51 -1.49
CA LEU A 97 -11.58 -9.34 -1.79
C LEU A 97 -10.90 -8.53 -0.69
N LEU A 98 -9.89 -9.15 -0.06
CA LEU A 98 -8.97 -8.43 0.83
C LEU A 98 -7.66 -8.11 0.11
N TRP A 99 -7.14 -9.08 -0.64
CA TRP A 99 -5.86 -8.97 -1.34
C TRP A 99 -6.12 -8.96 -2.85
N ALA A 100 -6.02 -7.77 -3.46
CA ALA A 100 -6.07 -7.61 -4.89
C ALA A 100 -4.70 -7.98 -5.50
N PRO A 101 -4.61 -9.07 -6.29
CA PRO A 101 -3.33 -9.54 -6.84
C PRO A 101 -2.85 -8.67 -8.00
N ILE A 102 -1.55 -8.47 -8.10
CA ILE A 102 -0.89 -7.88 -9.27
C ILE A 102 -0.69 -8.96 -10.35
N SER A 103 -0.64 -8.56 -11.63
CA SER A 103 -0.44 -9.48 -12.76
C SER A 103 0.80 -10.36 -12.61
N GLU A 104 0.63 -11.68 -12.54
CA GLU A 104 1.72 -12.62 -12.30
C GLU A 104 2.81 -12.54 -13.38
N HIS A 105 2.41 -12.40 -14.65
CA HIS A 105 3.37 -12.27 -15.76
C HIS A 105 4.24 -11.01 -15.62
N TRP A 106 3.62 -9.88 -15.24
CA TRP A 106 4.33 -8.61 -15.04
C TRP A 106 5.19 -8.63 -13.77
N LEU A 107 4.79 -9.35 -12.71
CA LEU A 107 5.66 -9.59 -11.54
C LEU A 107 6.90 -10.40 -11.90
N LYS A 108 6.77 -11.45 -12.72
CA LYS A 108 7.91 -12.24 -13.21
C LYS A 108 8.86 -11.38 -14.04
N LEU A 109 8.32 -10.49 -14.88
CA LEU A 109 9.12 -9.54 -15.65
C LEU A 109 9.86 -8.56 -14.73
N ALA A 110 9.14 -7.99 -13.75
CA ALA A 110 9.67 -7.04 -12.78
C ALA A 110 10.79 -7.63 -11.90
N ALA A 111 10.77 -8.93 -11.63
CA ALA A 111 11.83 -9.60 -10.87
C ALA A 111 13.23 -9.45 -11.52
N ASN A 112 13.30 -9.21 -12.84
CA ASN A 112 14.58 -8.97 -13.52
C ASN A 112 15.17 -7.57 -13.24
N LEU A 113 14.44 -6.70 -12.51
CA LEU A 113 14.86 -5.33 -12.20
C LEU A 113 15.50 -5.18 -10.81
N GLU A 114 15.66 -6.25 -10.03
CA GLU A 114 16.18 -6.15 -8.65
C GLU A 114 17.61 -5.57 -8.58
N ASP A 115 18.41 -5.75 -9.63
CA ASP A 115 19.76 -5.18 -9.75
C ASP A 115 19.78 -3.73 -10.30
N LEU A 116 18.62 -3.11 -10.52
CA LEU A 116 18.53 -1.74 -11.03
C LEU A 116 19.25 -0.75 -10.11
N SER A 117 20.20 0.00 -10.66
CA SER A 117 20.89 1.05 -9.91
C SER A 117 19.99 2.26 -9.70
N LEU A 118 19.56 2.48 -8.46
CA LEU A 118 18.76 3.62 -8.04
C LEU A 118 19.63 4.82 -7.62
N GLU A 119 19.05 6.03 -7.65
CA GLU A 119 19.68 7.26 -7.19
C GLU A 119 19.78 7.27 -5.66
N GLN A 120 20.92 7.72 -5.14
CA GLN A 120 21.21 7.80 -3.70
C GLN A 120 21.16 9.24 -3.17
N SER A 121 21.18 10.25 -4.04
CA SER A 121 21.27 11.66 -3.67
C SER A 121 19.97 12.39 -3.94
N VAL A 122 19.50 13.16 -2.97
CA VAL A 122 18.41 14.12 -3.17
C VAL A 122 18.92 15.31 -4.00
N ASN A 123 20.13 15.78 -3.71
CA ASN A 123 20.82 16.86 -4.40
C ASN A 123 22.34 16.73 -4.19
N SER A 124 23.12 17.73 -4.62
CA SER A 124 24.59 17.70 -4.54
C SER A 124 25.18 17.66 -3.13
N THR A 125 24.39 17.90 -2.07
CA THR A 125 24.86 17.94 -0.69
C THR A 125 24.17 16.94 0.23
N LEU A 126 23.02 16.38 -0.16
CA LEU A 126 22.24 15.44 0.63
C LEU A 126 22.19 14.04 -0.02
N PHE A 127 22.79 13.07 0.67
CA PHE A 127 22.89 11.68 0.24
C PHE A 127 22.30 10.76 1.30
N LEU A 128 21.66 9.67 0.86
CA LEU A 128 21.28 8.56 1.73
C LEU A 128 22.53 7.80 2.18
N GLU A 129 22.54 7.31 3.41
CA GLU A 129 23.68 6.54 3.96
C GLU A 129 23.90 5.20 3.25
N ARG A 130 22.82 4.60 2.76
CA ARG A 130 22.83 3.33 2.04
C ARG A 130 22.39 3.52 0.59
N LYS A 131 22.93 2.67 -0.29
CA LYS A 131 22.44 2.56 -1.66
C LYS A 131 21.00 2.01 -1.63
N PRO A 132 20.04 2.67 -2.31
CA PRO A 132 18.69 2.14 -2.40
C PRO A 132 18.63 0.88 -3.26
N LYS A 133 17.62 0.05 -2.99
CA LYS A 133 17.36 -1.20 -3.70
C LYS A 133 15.92 -1.25 -4.21
N LEU A 134 15.70 -2.06 -5.24
CA LEU A 134 14.37 -2.44 -5.70
C LEU A 134 14.02 -3.82 -5.12
N VAL A 135 12.80 -4.00 -4.63
CA VAL A 135 12.32 -5.29 -4.11
C VAL A 135 10.98 -5.64 -4.73
N VAL A 136 10.86 -6.85 -5.27
CA VAL A 136 9.61 -7.37 -5.85
C VAL A 136 8.94 -8.35 -4.89
N GLY A 137 7.60 -8.36 -4.86
CA GLY A 137 6.84 -9.43 -4.21
C GLY A 137 6.42 -9.19 -2.76
N LEU A 138 6.68 -8.00 -2.22
CA LEU A 138 6.13 -7.57 -0.94
C LEU A 138 4.63 -7.25 -1.06
N LYS A 139 3.96 -6.84 0.03
CA LYS A 139 2.54 -6.46 -0.01
C LYS A 139 2.38 -4.96 0.16
N GLY A 140 1.41 -4.37 -0.51
CA GLY A 140 1.07 -2.96 -0.36
C GLY A 140 -0.24 -2.78 0.41
N SER A 141 -0.42 -1.59 0.97
CA SER A 141 -1.67 -1.13 1.56
C SER A 141 -2.05 0.23 1.01
N THR A 142 -3.34 0.47 0.88
CA THR A 142 -3.89 1.76 0.47
C THR A 142 -4.95 2.21 1.45
N ALA A 143 -4.98 3.51 1.77
CA ALA A 143 -6.08 4.15 2.47
C ALA A 143 -6.13 5.63 2.10
N ASN A 144 -7.28 6.29 2.24
CA ASN A 144 -7.40 7.75 2.06
C ASN A 144 -6.84 8.53 3.27
N ILE A 145 -5.70 8.10 3.80
CA ILE A 145 -5.06 8.63 5.00
C ILE A 145 -3.56 8.69 4.75
N PHE A 146 -2.97 9.88 4.93
CA PHE A 146 -1.53 10.01 5.03
C PHE A 146 -1.07 9.48 6.41
N VAL A 147 -0.30 8.40 6.42
CA VAL A 147 0.15 7.77 7.67
C VAL A 147 1.41 8.45 8.16
N ASP A 148 1.32 9.17 9.28
CA ASP A 148 2.47 9.75 9.99
C ASP A 148 2.39 9.42 11.49
N ASN A 149 2.30 8.11 11.80
CA ASN A 149 2.19 7.64 13.16
C ASN A 149 2.89 6.27 13.32
N ALA A 150 3.98 6.22 14.08
CA ALA A 150 4.76 5.00 14.29
C ALA A 150 3.92 3.81 14.80
N ALA A 151 3.01 4.04 15.76
CA ALA A 151 2.19 2.96 16.32
C ALA A 151 1.22 2.39 15.29
N TYR A 152 0.58 3.26 14.49
CA TYR A 152 -0.33 2.81 13.43
C TYR A 152 0.42 2.13 12.27
N ARG A 153 1.60 2.67 11.90
CA ARG A 153 2.54 2.02 10.98
C ARG A 153 2.88 0.60 11.42
N ASP A 154 3.29 0.44 12.67
CA ASP A 154 3.68 -0.86 13.21
C ASP A 154 2.48 -1.82 13.27
N PHE A 155 1.29 -1.31 13.61
CA PHE A 155 0.04 -2.07 13.53
C PHE A 155 -0.24 -2.58 12.10
N LEU A 156 -0.12 -1.73 11.08
CA LEU A 156 -0.31 -2.13 9.68
C LEU A 156 0.68 -3.22 9.27
N PHE A 157 1.97 -3.05 9.60
CA PHE A 157 2.99 -4.05 9.33
C PHE A 157 2.69 -5.37 10.05
N GLN A 158 2.39 -5.33 11.35
CA GLN A 158 2.18 -6.53 12.15
C GLN A 158 0.96 -7.32 11.70
N THR A 159 -0.13 -6.62 11.37
CA THR A 159 -1.42 -7.18 10.98
C THR A 159 -1.39 -7.74 9.55
N PHE A 160 -0.91 -6.96 8.58
CA PHE A 160 -1.04 -7.31 7.16
C PHE A 160 0.24 -7.80 6.50
N LYS A 161 1.40 -7.59 7.16
CA LYS A 161 2.73 -7.80 6.58
C LYS A 161 2.94 -7.01 5.29
N VAL A 162 2.40 -5.78 5.26
CA VAL A 162 2.62 -4.80 4.18
C VAL A 162 3.98 -4.14 4.31
N SER A 163 4.54 -3.66 3.20
CA SER A 163 5.80 -2.91 3.17
C SER A 163 5.63 -1.43 2.86
N SER A 164 4.53 -1.07 2.19
CA SER A 164 4.25 0.29 1.75
C SER A 164 2.80 0.69 1.99
N VAL A 165 2.60 1.96 2.33
CA VAL A 165 1.28 2.60 2.41
C VAL A 165 1.19 3.74 1.41
N ASP A 166 0.12 3.76 0.63
CA ASP A 166 -0.22 4.86 -0.28
C ASP A 166 -1.72 5.18 -0.25
N MET A 167 -2.17 6.05 -1.15
CA MET A 167 -3.53 6.58 -1.15
C MET A 167 -4.33 6.22 -2.41
N GLU A 168 -3.77 5.46 -3.35
CA GLU A 168 -4.39 5.20 -4.66
C GLU A 168 -4.31 3.73 -5.15
N SER A 169 -3.30 2.96 -4.75
CA SER A 169 -2.94 1.73 -5.50
C SER A 169 -4.04 0.69 -5.52
N SER A 170 -4.66 0.40 -4.38
CA SER A 170 -5.73 -0.60 -4.29
C SER A 170 -6.90 -0.24 -5.20
N ALA A 171 -7.26 1.04 -5.30
CA ALA A 171 -8.34 1.50 -6.19
C ALA A 171 -7.98 1.30 -7.67
N VAL A 172 -6.74 1.61 -8.07
CA VAL A 172 -6.27 1.39 -9.45
C VAL A 172 -6.19 -0.10 -9.79
N VAL A 173 -5.69 -0.92 -8.87
CA VAL A 173 -5.60 -2.38 -9.03
C VAL A 173 -7.00 -2.98 -9.12
N MET A 174 -7.90 -2.67 -8.19
CA MET A 174 -9.31 -3.10 -8.21
C MET A 174 -9.98 -2.76 -9.54
N THR A 175 -9.83 -1.52 -10.01
CA THR A 175 -10.45 -1.06 -11.26
C THR A 175 -9.88 -1.81 -12.47
N SER A 176 -8.57 -2.02 -12.51
CA SER A 176 -7.92 -2.74 -13.62
C SER A 176 -8.36 -4.19 -13.68
N LEU A 177 -8.33 -4.89 -12.54
CA LEU A 177 -8.73 -6.29 -12.44
C LEU A 177 -10.23 -6.49 -12.74
N SER A 178 -11.09 -5.58 -12.30
CA SER A 178 -12.53 -5.66 -12.56
C SER A 178 -12.85 -5.59 -14.06
N ASN A 179 -11.98 -4.94 -14.83
CA ASN A 179 -12.10 -4.77 -16.28
C ASN A 179 -11.16 -5.70 -17.07
N GLY A 180 -10.56 -6.71 -16.44
CA GLY A 180 -9.73 -7.71 -17.12
C GLY A 180 -8.36 -7.22 -17.61
N TYR A 181 -7.91 -6.04 -17.19
CA TYR A 181 -6.62 -5.49 -17.62
C TYR A 181 -5.46 -5.89 -16.69
N PRO A 182 -4.30 -6.27 -17.25
CA PRO A 182 -3.08 -6.41 -16.48
C PRO A 182 -2.71 -5.10 -15.77
N VAL A 183 -2.20 -5.20 -14.54
CA VAL A 183 -1.77 -4.04 -13.75
C VAL A 183 -0.48 -4.37 -13.00
N ILE A 184 0.40 -3.38 -12.85
CA ILE A 184 1.56 -3.39 -11.95
C ILE A 184 1.62 -2.07 -11.19
N VAL A 185 2.10 -2.13 -9.95
CA VAL A 185 2.31 -0.96 -9.11
C VAL A 185 3.79 -0.85 -8.72
N ILE A 186 4.37 0.34 -8.90
CA ILE A 186 5.77 0.63 -8.57
C ILE A 186 5.82 1.85 -7.64
N ARG A 187 6.30 1.66 -6.40
CA ARG A 187 6.36 2.74 -5.39
C ARG A 187 7.78 3.00 -4.92
N GLY A 188 8.21 4.26 -5.00
CA GLY A 188 9.41 4.73 -4.32
C GLY A 188 9.09 5.14 -2.88
N LEU A 189 9.92 4.76 -1.92
CA LEU A 189 9.66 5.05 -0.50
C LEU A 189 10.16 6.46 -0.12
N SER A 190 9.24 7.37 0.17
CA SER A 190 9.53 8.78 0.46
C SER A 190 9.78 9.08 1.93
N ASP A 191 9.20 8.29 2.83
CA ASP A 191 9.22 8.56 4.26
C ASP A 191 9.02 7.26 5.05
N LEU A 192 9.01 7.36 6.38
CA LEU A 192 8.90 6.22 7.28
C LEU A 192 7.50 6.04 7.86
N ALA A 193 6.47 6.66 7.28
CA ALA A 193 5.09 6.58 7.76
C ALA A 193 4.93 6.90 9.27
N GLY A 194 5.70 7.87 9.77
CA GLY A 194 5.74 8.24 11.19
C GLY A 194 6.78 7.52 12.04
N GLY A 195 7.58 6.62 11.46
CA GLY A 195 8.67 5.94 12.17
C GLY A 195 9.91 6.80 12.44
N GLN A 196 9.99 8.00 11.87
CA GLN A 196 11.05 8.98 12.12
C GLN A 196 10.86 9.73 13.45
N LEU A 197 11.92 10.40 13.92
CA LEU A 197 11.80 11.40 14.98
C LEU A 197 11.43 12.77 14.38
N GLY A 198 10.40 13.40 14.93
CA GLY A 198 9.98 14.74 14.50
C GLY A 198 9.20 14.74 13.19
N GLN A 199 9.38 15.79 12.39
CA GLN A 199 8.63 16.02 11.16
C GLN A 199 8.88 14.92 10.13
N ASN A 200 7.83 14.53 9.41
CA ASN A 200 7.92 13.57 8.31
C ASN A 200 8.88 14.06 7.21
N GLY A 201 9.70 13.13 6.69
CA GLY A 201 10.75 13.43 5.71
C GLY A 201 10.27 13.56 4.25
N ILE A 202 8.97 13.43 3.98
CA ILE A 202 8.43 13.42 2.61
C ILE A 202 8.84 14.65 1.79
N ASP A 203 8.86 15.85 2.38
CA ASP A 203 9.25 17.08 1.67
C ASP A 203 10.74 17.09 1.28
N ILE A 204 11.56 16.31 1.99
CA ILE A 204 12.99 16.19 1.74
C ILE A 204 13.27 15.10 0.71
N PHE A 205 12.64 13.93 0.85
CA PHE A 205 13.00 12.73 0.10
C PHE A 205 11.99 12.34 -0.99
N GLY A 206 10.84 13.03 -1.09
CA GLY A 206 9.79 12.71 -2.04
C GLY A 206 10.24 12.78 -3.50
N SER A 207 11.06 13.79 -3.85
CA SER A 207 11.62 13.92 -5.21
C SER A 207 12.57 12.78 -5.57
N LEU A 208 13.39 12.33 -4.62
CA LEU A 208 14.29 11.18 -4.80
C LEU A 208 13.50 9.88 -4.99
N ALA A 209 12.50 9.64 -4.13
CA ALA A 209 11.62 8.48 -4.23
C ALA A 209 10.85 8.45 -5.57
N ALA A 210 10.32 9.59 -6.00
CA ALA A 210 9.63 9.72 -7.29
C ALA A 210 10.57 9.45 -8.48
N THR A 211 11.80 9.96 -8.41
CA THR A 211 12.84 9.72 -9.43
C THR A 211 13.17 8.24 -9.55
N ASN A 212 13.37 7.56 -8.41
CA ASN A 212 13.67 6.12 -8.39
C ASN A 212 12.48 5.28 -8.89
N ALA A 213 11.25 5.64 -8.53
CA ALA A 213 10.06 4.99 -9.06
C ALA A 213 9.95 5.16 -10.59
N ALA A 214 10.16 6.38 -11.11
CA ALA A 214 10.14 6.65 -12.54
C ALA A 214 11.23 5.88 -13.31
N LYS A 215 12.44 5.78 -12.72
CA LYS A 215 13.53 4.98 -13.28
C LYS A 215 13.14 3.51 -13.41
N ALA A 216 12.55 2.94 -12.35
CA ALA A 216 12.04 1.57 -12.37
C ALA A 216 10.93 1.36 -13.41
N VAL A 217 10.01 2.31 -13.57
CA VAL A 217 8.97 2.28 -14.61
C VAL A 217 9.59 2.27 -16.01
N ILE A 218 10.53 3.17 -16.30
CA ILE A 218 11.18 3.24 -17.61
C ILE A 218 11.88 1.93 -17.93
N THR A 219 12.63 1.36 -16.97
CA THR A 219 13.29 0.07 -17.15
C THR A 219 12.28 -1.07 -17.32
N PHE A 220 11.17 -1.07 -16.59
CA PHE A 220 10.13 -2.09 -16.73
C PHE A 220 9.51 -2.06 -18.13
N LEU A 221 9.19 -0.87 -18.64
CA LEU A 221 8.63 -0.69 -19.98
C LEU A 221 9.57 -1.12 -21.11
N GLN A 222 10.90 -1.08 -20.90
CA GLN A 222 11.87 -1.60 -21.87
C GLN A 222 11.89 -3.13 -21.95
N HIS A 223 11.37 -3.82 -20.94
CA HIS A 223 11.28 -5.27 -20.89
C HIS A 223 9.90 -5.81 -21.29
N LEU A 224 8.90 -4.93 -21.37
CA LEU A 224 7.49 -5.25 -21.69
C LEU A 224 7.31 -5.47 -23.19
#